data_AF-A0A7L6CJZ5-F1
#
_entry.id   AF-A0A7L6CJZ5-F1
#
_cell.length_a   1.000
_cell.length_b   1.000
_cell.length_c   1.000
_cell.angle_alpha   90.00
_cell.angle_beta   90.00
_cell.angle_gamma   90.00
#
_symmetry.space_group_name_H-M   'P 1'
#
loop_
_entity.id
_entity.type
_entity.pdbx_description
1 polymer ?
#
loop_
_entity_poly.entity_id
_entity_poly.type
_entity_poly.pdbx_seq_one_letter_code
_entity_poly.pdbx_strand_id
1 'polypeptide(L)'
;MALSQDILAELAEIVPGSPLAQARATRDAATRHAQGSYETLFSQQDPAFALDERFAVAAKVAKWHNAPSLAAHYAGFGLANPISSRLTPALNFARLLTFSPVEATPGALNTLTQAGWSKEAIVTLAQVIAFVSFQSRLIAGLRLLNDKPVPASDAPVVAGVWHTTATTLTGKAAPVAFTQQELGWEPWVAAKPLADFNADEVAVLAKFGHTDSDYFRLLGRNLPVLEQRTLTDKGIFYTPGGLPRAERELAATVVSKINGCIYCASVHARKASQLSKDDTAVEALLAVRPGQSLSEGQSPRWQAEIHFAAALSVTPPAITPAHLAALEKQELDTLQQLDLVQSAAFFAWANRLMLTLGEPWLS
;
A
#
# COMPACT_ATOMS: atom_id res chain seq x y z
N MET A 1 -20.38 -7.79 -18.48
CA MET A 1 -19.10 -8.54 -18.59
C MET A 1 -18.92 -9.27 -17.28
N ALA A 2 -18.62 -10.58 -17.31
CA ALA A 2 -18.22 -11.28 -16.09
C ALA A 2 -16.83 -10.78 -15.66
N LEU A 3 -16.66 -10.47 -14.38
CA LEU A 3 -15.35 -10.09 -13.85
C LEU A 3 -14.41 -11.30 -13.93
N SER A 4 -13.20 -11.09 -14.46
CA SER A 4 -12.14 -12.09 -14.45
C SER A 4 -11.83 -12.51 -13.00
N GLN A 5 -11.60 -13.81 -12.77
CA GLN A 5 -11.37 -14.37 -11.43
C GLN A 5 -10.01 -13.96 -10.83
N ASP A 6 -9.06 -13.50 -11.66
CA ASP A 6 -7.79 -12.92 -11.22
C ASP A 6 -7.38 -11.81 -12.20
N ILE A 7 -7.90 -10.60 -11.98
CA ILE A 7 -7.62 -9.45 -12.85
C ILE A 7 -6.13 -9.12 -12.90
N LEU A 8 -5.38 -9.43 -11.84
CA LEU A 8 -3.96 -9.11 -11.76
C LEU A 8 -3.15 -10.04 -12.66
N ALA A 9 -3.52 -11.32 -12.73
CA ALA A 9 -2.90 -12.26 -13.66
C ALA A 9 -3.17 -11.89 -15.12
N GLU A 10 -4.40 -11.50 -15.44
CA GLU A 10 -4.80 -11.05 -16.78
C GLU A 10 -4.01 -9.79 -17.20
N LEU A 11 -4.01 -8.75 -16.36
CA LEU A 11 -3.34 -7.47 -16.67
C LEU A 11 -1.81 -7.56 -16.69
N ALA A 12 -1.24 -8.55 -15.97
CA ALA A 12 0.18 -8.86 -16.03
C ALA A 12 0.55 -9.88 -17.12
N GLU A 13 -0.44 -10.37 -17.88
CA GLU A 13 -0.28 -11.36 -18.96
C GLU A 13 0.42 -12.65 -18.50
N ILE A 14 0.16 -13.11 -17.28
CA ILE A 14 0.84 -14.27 -16.68
C ILE A 14 0.55 -15.52 -17.52
N VAL A 15 1.60 -16.17 -18.00
CA VAL A 15 1.48 -17.37 -18.81
C VAL A 15 1.02 -18.54 -17.93
N PRO A 16 -0.09 -19.24 -18.27
CA PRO A 16 -0.53 -20.41 -17.51
C PRO A 16 0.56 -21.49 -17.42
N GLY A 17 0.74 -22.07 -16.24
CA GLY A 17 1.75 -23.11 -15.99
C GLY A 17 3.19 -22.60 -15.82
N SER A 18 3.47 -21.31 -16.05
CA SER A 18 4.79 -20.70 -15.80
C SER A 18 5.22 -20.81 -14.32
N PRO A 19 6.53 -20.68 -14.02
CA PRO A 19 7.01 -20.60 -12.63
C PRO A 19 6.29 -19.53 -11.81
N LEU A 20 5.98 -18.37 -12.40
CA LEU A 20 5.22 -17.31 -11.73
C LEU A 20 3.78 -17.73 -11.42
N ALA A 21 3.10 -18.41 -12.35
CA ALA A 21 1.76 -18.94 -12.11
C ALA A 21 1.74 -19.94 -10.95
N GLN A 22 2.76 -20.81 -10.87
CA GLN A 22 2.92 -21.78 -9.77
C GLN A 22 3.22 -21.09 -8.43
N ALA A 23 4.10 -20.08 -8.43
CA ALA A 23 4.39 -19.27 -7.26
C ALA A 23 3.13 -18.55 -6.74
N ARG A 24 2.30 -17.99 -7.64
CA ARG A 24 1.02 -17.37 -7.27
C ARG A 24 -0.01 -18.37 -6.76
N ALA A 25 -0.04 -19.59 -7.30
CA ALA A 25 -0.87 -20.67 -6.76
C ALA A 25 -0.41 -21.08 -5.34
N THR A 26 0.89 -21.03 -5.07
CA THR A 26 1.46 -21.25 -3.73
C THR A 26 1.11 -20.12 -2.76
N ARG A 27 0.88 -18.91 -3.28
CA ARG A 27 0.41 -17.72 -2.56
C ARG A 27 -1.06 -17.39 -2.88
N ASP A 28 -1.91 -18.41 -2.96
CA ASP A 28 -3.32 -18.24 -3.34
C ASP A 28 -4.05 -17.24 -2.45
N ALA A 29 -3.77 -17.25 -1.13
CA ALA A 29 -4.45 -16.37 -0.18
C ALA A 29 -4.24 -14.90 -0.51
N ALA A 30 -3.00 -14.48 -0.78
CA ALA A 30 -2.70 -13.11 -1.18
C ALA A 30 -3.42 -12.74 -2.50
N THR A 31 -3.42 -13.65 -3.48
CA THR A 31 -4.10 -13.45 -4.76
C THR A 31 -5.61 -13.30 -4.60
N ARG A 32 -6.26 -14.26 -3.92
CA ARG A 32 -7.71 -14.29 -3.72
C ARG A 32 -8.21 -13.08 -2.94
N HIS A 33 -7.48 -12.65 -1.91
CA HIS A 33 -7.91 -11.52 -1.08
C HIS A 33 -7.61 -10.15 -1.71
N ALA A 34 -6.58 -10.06 -2.56
CA ALA A 34 -6.40 -8.90 -3.43
C ALA A 34 -7.55 -8.77 -4.45
N GLN A 35 -7.97 -9.88 -5.06
CA GLN A 35 -9.15 -9.93 -5.92
C GLN A 35 -10.43 -9.60 -5.15
N GLY A 36 -10.62 -10.16 -3.94
CA GLY A 36 -11.77 -9.85 -3.10
C GLY A 36 -11.85 -8.37 -2.71
N SER A 37 -10.70 -7.70 -2.54
CA SER A 37 -10.65 -6.25 -2.34
C SER A 37 -11.17 -5.48 -3.56
N TYR A 38 -10.77 -5.90 -4.77
CA TYR A 38 -11.29 -5.33 -6.02
C TYR A 38 -12.81 -5.53 -6.12
N GLU A 39 -13.30 -6.75 -5.89
CA GLU A 39 -14.72 -7.07 -5.97
C GLU A 39 -15.53 -6.24 -4.96
N THR A 40 -15.04 -6.11 -3.73
CA THR A 40 -15.71 -5.31 -2.71
C THR A 40 -15.75 -3.83 -3.08
N LEU A 41 -14.64 -3.27 -3.58
CA LEU A 41 -14.54 -1.86 -3.95
C LEU A 41 -15.37 -1.51 -5.19
N PHE A 42 -15.55 -2.44 -6.13
CA PHE A 42 -16.13 -2.13 -7.45
C PHE A 42 -17.42 -2.90 -7.80
N SER A 43 -17.96 -3.72 -6.89
CA SER A 43 -19.28 -4.37 -7.08
C SER A 43 -20.35 -3.88 -6.10
N GLN A 44 -19.97 -3.39 -4.92
CA GLN A 44 -20.92 -2.89 -3.93
C GLN A 44 -21.54 -1.57 -4.39
N GLN A 45 -22.87 -1.55 -4.55
CA GLN A 45 -23.63 -0.32 -4.76
C GLN A 45 -23.65 0.49 -3.47
N ASP A 46 -23.21 1.74 -3.56
CA ASP A 46 -23.17 2.68 -2.45
C ASP A 46 -23.54 4.07 -2.97
N PRO A 47 -24.70 4.62 -2.55
CA PRO A 47 -25.12 5.94 -3.00
C PRO A 47 -24.17 7.06 -2.53
N ALA A 48 -23.36 6.83 -1.49
CA ALA A 48 -22.42 7.82 -0.98
C ALA A 48 -21.17 7.94 -1.85
N PHE A 49 -20.80 6.91 -2.62
CA PHE A 49 -19.72 6.93 -3.60
C PHE A 49 -20.01 5.94 -4.72
N ALA A 50 -20.62 6.44 -5.80
CA ALA A 50 -21.14 5.63 -6.89
C ALA A 50 -20.02 4.93 -7.69
N LEU A 51 -20.35 3.79 -8.32
CA LEU A 51 -19.36 2.97 -9.03
C LEU A 51 -18.69 3.70 -10.20
N ASP A 52 -19.41 4.53 -10.94
CA ASP A 52 -18.87 5.33 -12.04
C ASP A 52 -17.82 6.34 -11.53
N GLU A 53 -18.09 7.01 -10.41
CA GLU A 53 -17.12 7.87 -9.72
C GLU A 53 -15.90 7.07 -9.25
N ARG A 54 -16.09 5.86 -8.68
CA ARG A 54 -14.99 4.96 -8.27
C ARG A 54 -14.11 4.58 -9.44
N PHE A 55 -14.71 4.14 -10.55
CA PHE A 55 -13.98 3.78 -11.76
C PHE A 55 -13.23 4.96 -12.37
N ALA A 56 -13.83 6.16 -12.38
CA ALA A 56 -13.19 7.37 -12.87
C ALA A 56 -11.94 7.75 -12.04
N VAL A 57 -12.05 7.70 -10.70
CA VAL A 57 -10.91 7.92 -9.80
C VAL A 57 -9.84 6.85 -10.01
N ALA A 58 -10.23 5.58 -10.05
CA ALA A 58 -9.31 4.45 -10.24
C ALA A 58 -8.54 4.53 -11.57
N ALA A 59 -9.23 4.84 -12.67
CA ALA A 59 -8.59 5.04 -13.97
C ALA A 59 -7.59 6.21 -13.94
N LYS A 60 -7.91 7.31 -13.25
CA LYS A 60 -6.99 8.46 -13.12
C LYS A 60 -5.76 8.12 -12.28
N VAL A 61 -5.93 7.43 -11.16
CA VAL A 61 -4.84 7.00 -10.28
C VAL A 61 -3.93 6.00 -11.00
N ALA A 62 -4.48 5.03 -11.72
CA ALA A 62 -3.70 4.09 -12.53
C ALA A 62 -2.88 4.80 -13.62
N LYS A 63 -3.43 5.84 -14.28
CA LYS A 63 -2.68 6.69 -15.23
C LYS A 63 -1.50 7.39 -14.55
N TRP A 64 -1.69 7.94 -13.35
CA TRP A 64 -0.61 8.59 -12.60
C TRP A 64 0.49 7.62 -12.14
N HIS A 65 0.16 6.36 -11.92
CA HIS A 65 1.14 5.30 -11.69
C HIS A 65 1.80 4.74 -12.96
N ASN A 66 1.50 5.32 -14.13
CA ASN A 66 1.97 4.83 -15.43
C ASN A 66 1.62 3.35 -15.67
N ALA A 67 0.41 2.94 -15.27
CA ALA A 67 -0.12 1.58 -15.44
C ALA A 67 -1.21 1.57 -16.54
N PRO A 68 -0.85 1.57 -17.84
CA PRO A 68 -1.79 1.79 -18.93
C PRO A 68 -2.86 0.70 -19.06
N SER A 69 -2.51 -0.57 -18.84
CA SER A 69 -3.48 -1.68 -18.89
C SER A 69 -4.51 -1.57 -17.77
N LEU A 70 -4.08 -1.27 -16.54
CA LEU A 70 -4.98 -1.05 -15.40
C LEU A 70 -5.84 0.21 -15.59
N ALA A 71 -5.28 1.28 -16.15
CA ALA A 71 -6.02 2.49 -16.48
C ALA A 71 -7.10 2.23 -17.54
N ALA A 72 -6.78 1.46 -18.58
CA ALA A 72 -7.72 1.07 -19.62
C ALA A 72 -8.81 0.15 -19.06
N HIS A 73 -8.45 -0.81 -18.20
CA HIS A 73 -9.39 -1.67 -17.48
C HIS A 73 -10.45 -0.85 -16.76
N TYR A 74 -10.04 0.07 -15.89
CA TYR A 74 -10.98 0.91 -15.16
C TYR A 74 -11.77 1.88 -16.04
N ALA A 75 -11.13 2.46 -17.07
CA ALA A 75 -11.82 3.32 -18.02
C ALA A 75 -12.90 2.57 -18.84
N GLY A 76 -12.71 1.27 -19.09
CA GLY A 76 -13.69 0.44 -19.80
C GLY A 76 -15.03 0.29 -19.09
N PHE A 77 -15.08 0.52 -17.77
CA PHE A 77 -16.32 0.51 -16.99
C PHE A 77 -16.97 1.91 -16.89
N GLY A 78 -16.21 2.98 -17.12
CA GLY A 78 -16.68 4.36 -17.03
C GLY A 78 -17.06 4.93 -18.40
N LEU A 79 -18.32 4.80 -18.81
CA LEU A 79 -18.84 5.37 -20.07
C LEU A 79 -19.16 6.88 -19.97
N ALA A 80 -19.11 7.47 -18.78
CA ALA A 80 -19.30 8.91 -18.57
C ALA A 80 -18.12 9.44 -17.75
N ASN A 81 -17.47 10.52 -18.21
CA ASN A 81 -16.68 11.36 -17.32
C ASN A 81 -17.69 12.01 -16.36
N PRO A 82 -17.83 11.56 -15.10
CA PRO A 82 -18.85 12.12 -14.23
C PRO A 82 -18.43 13.56 -13.94
N ILE A 83 -19.27 14.52 -14.31
CA ILE A 83 -19.00 15.97 -14.12
C ILE A 83 -19.64 16.41 -12.80
N SER A 84 -19.44 15.63 -11.73
CA SER A 84 -19.94 16.02 -10.41
C SER A 84 -18.95 16.99 -9.77
N SER A 85 -19.44 18.10 -9.20
CA SER A 85 -18.60 19.11 -8.56
C SER A 85 -17.78 18.54 -7.39
N ARG A 86 -18.30 17.49 -6.73
CA ARG A 86 -17.64 16.77 -5.62
C ARG A 86 -16.43 15.93 -6.07
N LEU A 87 -16.30 15.59 -7.35
CA LEU A 87 -15.17 14.81 -7.86
C LEU A 87 -13.88 15.63 -7.96
N THR A 88 -13.94 16.95 -8.16
CA THR A 88 -12.73 17.78 -8.22
C THR A 88 -11.91 17.70 -6.92
N PRO A 89 -12.52 17.93 -5.73
CA PRO A 89 -11.87 17.67 -4.44
C PRO A 89 -11.36 16.23 -4.29
N ALA A 90 -12.13 15.23 -4.74
CA ALA A 90 -11.73 13.82 -4.66
C ALA A 90 -10.49 13.51 -5.51
N LEU A 91 -10.39 14.09 -6.71
CA LEU A 91 -9.22 13.95 -7.58
C LEU A 91 -8.00 14.71 -7.05
N ASN A 92 -8.19 15.85 -6.38
CA ASN A 92 -7.11 16.55 -5.69
C ASN A 92 -6.57 15.72 -4.53
N PHE A 93 -7.47 15.13 -3.73
CA PHE A 93 -7.10 14.18 -2.68
C PHE A 93 -6.40 12.94 -3.25
N ALA A 94 -6.91 12.38 -4.35
CA ALA A 94 -6.26 11.27 -5.04
C ALA A 94 -4.85 11.60 -5.53
N ARG A 95 -4.64 12.82 -6.05
CA ARG A 95 -3.31 13.30 -6.46
C ARG A 95 -2.36 13.39 -5.27
N LEU A 96 -2.81 13.95 -4.16
CA LEU A 96 -2.06 14.03 -2.90
C LEU A 96 -1.62 12.64 -2.43
N LEU A 97 -2.56 11.69 -2.29
CA LEU A 97 -2.27 10.31 -1.88
C LEU A 97 -1.34 9.58 -2.86
N THR A 98 -1.40 9.92 -4.14
CA THR A 98 -0.61 9.26 -5.18
C THR A 98 0.86 9.68 -5.14
N PHE A 99 1.12 10.99 -5.11
CA PHE A 99 2.46 11.57 -5.30
C PHE A 99 3.14 12.04 -4.02
N SER A 100 2.38 12.64 -3.10
CA SER A 100 2.92 13.29 -1.90
C SER A 100 2.09 12.96 -0.66
N PRO A 101 1.88 11.67 -0.32
CA PRO A 101 1.02 11.32 0.81
C PRO A 101 1.52 11.90 2.15
N VAL A 102 2.83 12.11 2.28
CA VAL A 102 3.47 12.74 3.46
C VAL A 102 3.26 14.24 3.56
N GLU A 103 2.60 14.88 2.59
CA GLU A 103 2.20 16.29 2.69
C GLU A 103 0.74 16.42 3.15
N ALA A 104 0.06 15.30 3.42
CA ALA A 104 -1.33 15.34 3.83
C ALA A 104 -1.51 16.03 5.18
N THR A 105 -2.63 16.73 5.29
CA THR A 105 -3.05 17.43 6.50
C THR A 105 -4.56 17.21 6.70
N PRO A 106 -5.09 17.47 7.89
CA PRO A 106 -6.54 17.45 8.13
C PRO A 106 -7.33 18.35 7.15
N GLY A 107 -6.69 19.41 6.62
CA GLY A 107 -7.29 20.31 5.64
C GLY A 107 -7.79 19.61 4.38
N ALA A 108 -7.07 18.59 3.88
CA ALA A 108 -7.48 17.85 2.69
C ALA A 108 -8.80 17.09 2.91
N LEU A 109 -9.01 16.54 4.11
CA LEU A 109 -10.23 15.84 4.50
C LEU A 109 -11.40 16.81 4.74
N ASN A 110 -11.10 18.00 5.26
CA ASN A 110 -12.08 19.08 5.41
C ASN A 110 -12.61 19.52 4.04
N THR A 111 -11.75 19.64 3.02
CA THR A 111 -12.18 19.95 1.64
C THR A 111 -13.14 18.90 1.09
N LEU A 112 -12.90 17.61 1.33
CA LEU A 112 -13.83 16.55 0.95
C LEU A 112 -15.17 16.65 1.68
N THR A 113 -15.12 16.90 2.99
CA THR A 113 -16.33 17.05 3.82
C THR A 113 -17.19 18.24 3.34
N GLN A 114 -16.57 19.39 3.04
CA GLN A 114 -17.23 20.57 2.48
C GLN A 114 -17.84 20.30 1.09
N ALA A 115 -17.26 19.38 0.33
CA ALA A 115 -17.77 18.93 -0.96
C ALA A 115 -18.87 17.85 -0.85
N GLY A 116 -19.33 17.53 0.37
CA GLY A 116 -20.45 16.62 0.62
C GLY A 116 -20.06 15.14 0.77
N TRP A 117 -18.78 14.82 0.92
CA TRP A 117 -18.35 13.43 1.18
C TRP A 117 -18.62 13.04 2.64
N SER A 118 -19.32 11.93 2.86
CA SER A 118 -19.48 11.33 4.20
C SER A 118 -18.16 10.71 4.69
N LYS A 119 -18.08 10.38 5.99
CA LYS A 119 -16.89 9.73 6.57
C LYS A 119 -16.63 8.37 5.91
N GLU A 120 -17.70 7.62 5.64
CA GLU A 120 -17.68 6.32 4.97
C GLU A 120 -17.17 6.46 3.53
N ALA A 121 -17.63 7.49 2.80
CA ALA A 121 -17.22 7.76 1.44
C ALA A 121 -15.76 8.26 1.38
N ILE A 122 -15.30 9.06 2.33
CA ILE A 122 -13.89 9.50 2.45
C ILE A 122 -12.97 8.29 2.68
N VAL A 123 -13.32 7.41 3.63
CA VAL A 123 -12.54 6.19 3.90
C VAL A 123 -12.51 5.28 2.67
N THR A 124 -13.65 5.10 2.00
CA THR A 124 -13.73 4.29 0.78
C THR A 124 -12.95 4.92 -0.37
N LEU A 125 -12.98 6.24 -0.54
CA LEU A 125 -12.15 6.96 -1.51
C LEU A 125 -10.66 6.73 -1.26
N ALA A 126 -10.20 6.88 -0.01
CA ALA A 126 -8.82 6.61 0.37
C ALA A 126 -8.43 5.15 0.09
N GLN A 127 -9.32 4.19 0.40
CA GLN A 127 -9.14 2.77 0.09
C GLN A 127 -9.02 2.51 -1.42
N VAL A 128 -9.88 3.10 -2.26
CA VAL A 128 -9.80 2.99 -3.73
C VAL A 128 -8.44 3.49 -4.23
N ILE A 129 -8.04 4.70 -3.84
CA ILE A 129 -6.79 5.31 -4.30
C ILE A 129 -5.60 4.42 -3.90
N ALA A 130 -5.53 4.05 -2.62
CA ALA A 130 -4.43 3.27 -2.08
C ALA A 130 -4.39 1.83 -2.64
N PHE A 131 -5.55 1.22 -2.87
CA PHE A 131 -5.66 -0.09 -3.53
C PHE A 131 -5.15 -0.04 -4.97
N VAL A 132 -5.52 0.97 -5.75
CA VAL A 132 -5.04 1.13 -7.13
C VAL A 132 -3.53 1.39 -7.16
N SER A 133 -2.98 2.12 -6.16
CA SER A 133 -1.53 2.25 -6.00
C SER A 133 -0.82 0.92 -5.72
N PHE A 134 -1.45 0.02 -4.95
CA PHE A 134 -0.99 -1.35 -4.74
C PHE A 134 -1.06 -2.17 -6.03
N GLN A 135 -2.21 -2.20 -6.70
CA GLN A 135 -2.39 -2.96 -7.94
C GLN A 135 -1.42 -2.51 -9.02
N SER A 136 -1.20 -1.20 -9.18
CA SER A 136 -0.28 -0.67 -10.19
C SER A 136 1.14 -1.19 -9.99
N ARG A 137 1.61 -1.24 -8.73
CA ARG A 137 2.94 -1.78 -8.39
C ARG A 137 2.98 -3.29 -8.50
N LEU A 138 1.95 -3.98 -8.03
CA LEU A 138 1.89 -5.43 -8.14
C LEU A 138 1.89 -5.87 -9.60
N ILE A 139 1.12 -5.22 -10.49
CA ILE A 139 1.14 -5.48 -11.93
C ILE A 139 2.53 -5.19 -12.51
N ALA A 140 3.17 -4.07 -12.15
CA ALA A 140 4.52 -3.76 -12.63
C ALA A 140 5.51 -4.88 -12.23
N GLY A 141 5.52 -5.30 -10.96
CA GLY A 141 6.36 -6.40 -10.48
C GLY A 141 6.04 -7.73 -11.16
N LEU A 142 4.76 -8.10 -11.28
CA LEU A 142 4.35 -9.35 -11.94
C LEU A 142 4.71 -9.38 -13.42
N ARG A 143 4.58 -8.25 -14.13
CA ARG A 143 5.02 -8.12 -15.53
C ARG A 143 6.52 -8.31 -15.64
N LEU A 144 7.30 -7.71 -14.73
CA LEU A 144 8.75 -7.88 -14.70
C LEU A 144 9.16 -9.34 -14.48
N LEU A 145 8.50 -10.04 -13.54
CA LEU A 145 8.71 -11.47 -13.28
C LEU A 145 8.24 -12.40 -14.42
N ASN A 146 7.54 -11.85 -15.42
CA ASN A 146 6.98 -12.57 -16.56
C ASN A 146 7.62 -12.11 -17.89
N ASP A 147 8.79 -11.47 -17.81
CA ASP A 147 9.56 -10.94 -18.95
C ASP A 147 8.75 -9.98 -19.86
N LYS A 148 7.74 -9.32 -19.29
CA LYS A 148 6.93 -8.33 -19.99
C LYS A 148 7.53 -6.94 -19.83
N PRO A 149 7.41 -6.07 -20.86
CA PRO A 149 7.80 -4.68 -20.73
C PRO A 149 7.08 -3.99 -19.56
N VAL A 150 7.85 -3.27 -18.75
CA VAL A 150 7.38 -2.42 -17.65
C VAL A 150 7.81 -0.97 -17.91
N PRO A 151 6.90 0.01 -17.83
CA PRO A 151 7.30 1.41 -17.88
C PRO A 151 8.12 1.76 -16.64
N ALA A 152 9.40 2.10 -16.83
CA ALA A 152 10.26 2.58 -15.76
C ALA A 152 10.28 4.11 -15.78
N SER A 153 10.08 4.74 -14.62
CA SER A 153 10.27 6.19 -14.48
C SER A 153 11.71 6.55 -14.12
N ASP A 154 12.08 7.80 -14.42
CA ASP A 154 13.32 8.43 -13.95
C ASP A 154 13.18 9.07 -12.56
N ALA A 155 12.16 8.68 -11.78
CA ALA A 155 11.93 9.22 -10.45
C ALA A 155 13.13 8.89 -9.53
N PRO A 156 13.64 9.85 -8.75
CA PRO A 156 14.74 9.59 -7.81
C PRO A 156 14.36 8.48 -6.82
N VAL A 157 15.17 7.41 -6.78
CA VAL A 157 15.01 6.29 -5.85
C VAL A 157 15.86 6.54 -4.61
N VAL A 158 15.35 7.39 -3.72
CA VAL A 158 16.05 7.88 -2.53
C VAL A 158 15.12 7.92 -1.32
N ALA A 159 15.68 7.92 -0.12
CA ALA A 159 14.91 8.08 1.11
C ALA A 159 14.01 9.32 1.04
N GLY A 160 12.72 9.15 1.36
CA GLY A 160 11.73 10.20 1.28
C GLY A 160 11.89 11.26 2.37
N VAL A 161 11.16 12.36 2.22
CA VAL A 161 10.94 13.34 3.29
C VAL A 161 9.88 12.82 4.26
N TRP A 162 9.90 13.30 5.50
CA TRP A 162 8.92 12.96 6.54
C TRP A 162 8.53 14.18 7.35
N HIS A 163 7.42 14.08 8.10
CA HIS A 163 7.00 15.14 9.01
C HIS A 163 7.97 15.30 10.17
N THR A 164 8.38 16.53 10.44
CA THR A 164 9.26 16.91 11.55
C THR A 164 8.55 17.77 12.60
N THR A 165 7.23 17.93 12.50
CA THR A 165 6.42 18.60 13.50
C THR A 165 6.40 17.76 14.78
N ALA A 166 6.78 18.37 15.91
CA ALA A 166 6.94 17.66 17.18
C ALA A 166 5.63 17.37 17.93
N THR A 167 4.50 17.85 17.42
CA THR A 167 3.18 17.69 18.04
C THR A 167 2.11 17.33 17.00
N THR A 168 1.20 16.43 17.36
CA THR A 168 0.02 16.11 16.55
C THR A 168 -1.04 17.21 16.62
N LEU A 169 -2.10 17.10 15.81
CA LEU A 169 -3.26 17.99 15.83
C LEU A 169 -3.89 18.11 17.23
N THR A 170 -3.91 17.01 18.00
CA THR A 170 -4.50 16.98 19.36
C THR A 170 -3.50 17.38 20.46
N GLY A 171 -2.26 17.74 20.09
CA GLY A 171 -1.22 18.21 21.01
C GLY A 171 -0.38 17.09 21.65
N LYS A 172 -0.48 15.84 21.19
CA LYS A 172 0.40 14.76 21.65
C LYS A 172 1.79 14.92 21.06
N ALA A 173 2.81 14.42 21.75
CA ALA A 173 4.17 14.39 21.22
C ALA A 173 4.25 13.49 19.97
N ALA A 174 4.83 13.99 18.88
CA ALA A 174 4.94 13.28 17.60
C ALA A 174 6.41 12.91 17.31
N PRO A 175 6.67 11.77 16.66
CA PRO A 175 8.02 11.40 16.26
C PRO A 175 8.52 12.31 15.13
N VAL A 176 9.71 12.88 15.29
CA VAL A 176 10.35 13.78 14.31
C VAL A 176 11.44 13.09 13.47
N ALA A 177 11.67 11.81 13.74
CA ALA A 177 12.62 10.97 13.03
C ALA A 177 12.08 9.53 12.96
N PHE A 178 12.59 8.77 11.99
CA PHE A 178 12.36 7.34 11.95
C PHE A 178 12.91 6.67 13.21
N THR A 179 12.20 5.67 13.71
CA THR A 179 12.49 5.03 14.99
C THR A 179 11.97 3.61 14.97
N GLN A 180 12.52 2.75 15.82
CA GLN A 180 11.93 1.45 16.14
C GLN A 180 10.94 1.51 17.31
N GLN A 181 10.78 2.64 18.01
CA GLN A 181 9.84 2.74 19.14
C GLN A 181 8.40 2.33 18.76
N GLU A 182 7.68 1.76 19.72
CA GLU A 182 6.23 1.62 19.57
C GLU A 182 5.60 3.00 19.51
N LEU A 183 4.65 3.15 18.59
CA LEU A 183 3.98 4.42 18.32
C LEU A 183 2.49 4.19 18.42
N GLY A 184 1.80 5.19 18.96
CA GLY A 184 0.38 5.34 18.75
C GLY A 184 0.09 5.98 17.40
N TRP A 185 -1.16 5.88 16.97
CA TRP A 185 -1.67 6.57 15.78
C TRP A 185 -3.03 7.16 16.12
N GLU A 186 -3.31 8.36 15.62
CA GLU A 186 -4.61 8.99 15.82
C GLU A 186 -5.23 9.46 14.51
N PRO A 187 -6.54 9.27 14.33
CA PRO A 187 -7.19 9.60 13.08
C PRO A 187 -7.59 11.07 13.01
N TRP A 188 -7.52 11.64 11.81
CA TRP A 188 -8.10 12.96 11.49
C TRP A 188 -9.59 12.87 11.14
N VAL A 189 -10.07 11.69 10.75
CA VAL A 189 -11.51 11.38 10.67
C VAL A 189 -11.86 10.46 11.83
N ALA A 190 -12.77 10.87 12.71
CA ALA A 190 -13.14 10.07 13.88
C ALA A 190 -13.41 8.59 13.51
N ALA A 191 -12.72 7.67 14.17
CA ALA A 191 -12.97 6.23 14.05
C ALA A 191 -14.43 5.92 14.41
N LYS A 192 -15.01 4.86 13.82
CA LYS A 192 -16.35 4.42 14.20
C LYS A 192 -16.29 3.90 15.65
N PRO A 193 -17.09 4.42 16.61
CA PRO A 193 -17.17 3.87 17.96
C PRO A 193 -17.46 2.37 17.93
N LEU A 194 -16.85 1.58 18.81
CA LEU A 194 -17.05 0.13 18.83
C LEU A 194 -18.53 -0.23 19.02
N ALA A 195 -19.25 0.54 19.85
CA ALA A 195 -20.68 0.37 20.11
C ALA A 195 -21.59 0.61 18.88
N ASP A 196 -21.08 1.29 17.85
CA ASP A 196 -21.83 1.54 16.61
C ASP A 196 -21.67 0.41 15.59
N PHE A 197 -20.79 -0.56 15.85
CA PHE A 197 -20.68 -1.77 15.05
C PHE A 197 -21.72 -2.80 15.51
N ASN A 198 -22.33 -3.51 14.56
CA ASN A 198 -23.21 -4.63 14.91
C ASN A 198 -22.39 -5.83 15.42
N ALA A 199 -23.06 -6.85 15.97
CA ALA A 199 -22.40 -8.00 16.58
C ALA A 199 -21.47 -8.77 15.62
N ASP A 200 -21.88 -8.93 14.35
CA ASP A 200 -21.08 -9.62 13.34
C ASP A 200 -19.84 -8.80 12.97
N GLU A 201 -19.99 -7.48 12.83
CA GLU A 201 -18.88 -6.56 12.56
C GLU A 201 -17.85 -6.57 13.70
N VAL A 202 -18.30 -6.57 14.96
CA VAL A 202 -17.42 -6.69 16.14
C VAL A 202 -16.68 -8.02 16.13
N ALA A 203 -17.35 -9.13 15.78
CA ALA A 203 -16.71 -10.44 15.70
C ALA A 203 -15.60 -10.48 14.65
N VAL A 204 -15.81 -9.84 13.49
CA VAL A 204 -14.77 -9.73 12.44
C VAL A 204 -13.57 -8.91 12.93
N LEU A 205 -13.79 -7.78 13.60
CA LEU A 205 -12.69 -6.98 14.18
C LEU A 205 -11.94 -7.77 15.27
N ALA A 206 -12.66 -8.45 16.16
CA ALA A 206 -12.07 -9.23 17.24
C ALA A 206 -11.21 -10.39 16.74
N LYS A 207 -11.63 -11.08 15.67
CA LYS A 207 -10.88 -12.17 15.01
C LYS A 207 -9.45 -11.80 14.65
N PHE A 208 -9.18 -10.51 14.39
CA PHE A 208 -7.86 -10.02 14.01
C PHE A 208 -7.19 -9.12 15.07
N GLY A 209 -7.79 -8.99 16.26
CA GLY A 209 -7.26 -8.12 17.32
C GLY A 209 -7.39 -6.63 17.00
N HIS A 210 -8.42 -6.24 16.23
CA HIS A 210 -8.59 -4.89 15.71
C HIS A 210 -9.58 -4.03 16.51
N THR A 211 -10.20 -4.57 17.57
CA THR A 211 -11.26 -3.90 18.34
C THR A 211 -10.82 -2.58 18.97
N ASP A 212 -9.60 -2.53 19.51
CA ASP A 212 -9.10 -1.39 20.28
C ASP A 212 -8.28 -0.41 19.43
N SER A 213 -8.15 -0.66 18.13
CA SER A 213 -7.36 0.17 17.22
C SER A 213 -8.22 1.21 16.51
N ASP A 214 -7.94 2.49 16.75
CA ASP A 214 -8.59 3.60 16.02
C ASP A 214 -8.39 3.51 14.52
N TYR A 215 -7.20 3.08 14.07
CA TYR A 215 -6.91 2.89 12.65
C TYR A 215 -7.85 1.84 12.03
N PHE A 216 -7.94 0.66 12.64
CA PHE A 216 -8.78 -0.40 12.09
C PHE A 216 -10.27 -0.08 12.24
N ARG A 217 -10.71 0.56 13.32
CA ARG A 217 -12.10 1.03 13.44
C ARG A 217 -12.45 2.15 12.46
N LEU A 218 -11.50 3.01 12.08
CA LEU A 218 -11.70 3.98 11.00
C LEU A 218 -11.88 3.27 9.66
N LEU A 219 -10.98 2.36 9.30
CA LEU A 219 -11.10 1.59 8.06
C LEU A 219 -12.34 0.70 8.05
N GLY A 220 -12.79 0.23 9.23
CA GLY A 220 -14.01 -0.54 9.44
C GLY A 220 -15.29 0.20 9.08
N ARG A 221 -15.26 1.51 8.78
CA ARG A 221 -16.36 2.20 8.08
C ARG A 221 -16.69 1.57 6.73
N ASN A 222 -15.72 0.87 6.12
CA ASN A 222 -15.94 -0.08 5.04
C ASN A 222 -15.31 -1.44 5.42
N LEU A 223 -15.98 -2.14 6.34
CA LEU A 223 -15.48 -3.37 6.94
C LEU A 223 -15.17 -4.48 5.93
N PRO A 224 -16.01 -4.74 4.90
CA PRO A 224 -15.70 -5.78 3.91
C PRO A 224 -14.34 -5.55 3.20
N VAL A 225 -14.00 -4.29 2.87
CA VAL A 225 -12.70 -3.98 2.26
C VAL A 225 -11.57 -4.14 3.28
N LEU A 226 -11.79 -3.71 4.53
CA LEU A 226 -10.81 -3.91 5.60
C LEU A 226 -10.49 -5.39 5.78
N GLU A 227 -11.50 -6.27 5.81
CA GLU A 227 -11.29 -7.71 5.97
C GLU A 227 -10.45 -8.28 4.82
N GLN A 228 -10.79 -7.99 3.56
CA GLN A 228 -10.01 -8.45 2.40
C GLN A 228 -8.58 -7.92 2.41
N ARG A 229 -8.39 -6.66 2.80
CA ARG A 229 -7.05 -6.07 2.97
C ARG A 229 -6.25 -6.79 4.06
N THR A 230 -6.86 -7.07 5.22
CA THR A 230 -6.21 -7.80 6.32
C THR A 230 -5.84 -9.23 5.94
N LEU A 231 -6.70 -9.90 5.18
CA LEU A 231 -6.42 -11.25 4.69
C LEU A 231 -5.33 -11.25 3.60
N THR A 232 -5.25 -10.18 2.80
CA THR A 232 -4.13 -9.96 1.86
C THR A 232 -2.82 -9.81 2.62
N ASP A 233 -2.76 -8.94 3.63
CA ASP A 233 -1.58 -8.77 4.51
C ASP A 233 -1.12 -10.10 5.12
N LYS A 234 -2.07 -10.84 5.72
CA LYS A 234 -1.78 -12.16 6.30
C LYS A 234 -1.26 -13.16 5.27
N GLY A 235 -1.87 -13.18 4.08
CA GLY A 235 -1.46 -14.02 2.94
C GLY A 235 -0.08 -13.67 2.39
N ILE A 236 0.45 -12.46 2.66
CA ILE A 236 1.78 -12.02 2.24
C ILE A 236 2.81 -12.25 3.35
N PHE A 237 2.50 -12.00 4.63
CA PHE A 237 3.51 -11.96 5.70
C PHE A 237 3.61 -13.23 6.57
N TYR A 238 2.56 -14.04 6.62
CA TYR A 238 2.45 -15.16 7.56
C TYR A 238 2.43 -16.54 6.88
N THR A 239 2.76 -16.60 5.58
CA THR A 239 2.85 -17.86 4.84
C THR A 239 4.22 -18.52 5.00
N PRO A 240 4.29 -19.86 5.13
CA PRO A 240 5.56 -20.58 5.20
C PRO A 240 6.26 -20.67 3.82
N GLY A 241 7.57 -20.93 3.86
CA GLY A 241 8.43 -21.06 2.67
C GLY A 241 8.63 -19.75 1.91
N GLY A 242 9.41 -19.77 0.82
CA GLY A 242 9.72 -18.58 0.02
C GLY A 242 10.62 -17.59 0.76
N LEU A 243 10.37 -16.29 0.59
CA LEU A 243 11.23 -15.25 1.17
C LEU A 243 11.08 -15.24 2.70
N PRO A 244 12.18 -15.27 3.47
CA PRO A 244 12.12 -15.14 4.93
C PRO A 244 11.30 -13.94 5.37
N ARG A 245 10.54 -14.09 6.46
CA ARG A 245 9.70 -13.00 6.97
C ARG A 245 10.51 -11.75 7.32
N ALA A 246 11.75 -11.90 7.83
CA ALA A 246 12.63 -10.76 8.10
C ALA A 246 12.83 -9.87 6.85
N GLU A 247 13.00 -10.49 5.68
CA GLU A 247 13.21 -9.80 4.40
C GLU A 247 11.90 -9.19 3.85
N ARG A 248 10.74 -9.84 4.08
CA ARG A 248 9.43 -9.24 3.80
C ARG A 248 9.19 -7.97 4.63
N GLU A 249 9.55 -8.01 5.92
CA GLU A 249 9.44 -6.87 6.85
C GLU A 249 10.49 -5.77 6.52
N LEU A 250 11.68 -6.15 6.04
CA LEU A 250 12.67 -5.22 5.49
C LEU A 250 12.10 -4.46 4.28
N ALA A 251 11.47 -5.16 3.33
CA ALA A 251 10.84 -4.54 2.17
C ALA A 251 9.77 -3.52 2.58
N ALA A 252 8.92 -3.88 3.56
CA ALA A 252 7.93 -2.97 4.14
C ALA A 252 8.56 -1.71 4.79
N THR A 253 9.71 -1.89 5.45
CA THR A 253 10.49 -0.80 6.05
C THR A 253 11.04 0.14 4.99
N VAL A 254 11.63 -0.41 3.92
CA VAL A 254 12.16 0.35 2.77
C VAL A 254 11.07 1.17 2.10
N VAL A 255 9.92 0.56 1.79
CA VAL A 255 8.78 1.26 1.17
C VAL A 255 8.30 2.40 2.06
N SER A 256 8.25 2.18 3.38
CA SER A 256 7.86 3.19 4.36
C SER A 256 8.88 4.34 4.46
N LYS A 257 10.18 4.04 4.33
CA LYS A 257 11.26 5.05 4.23
C LYS A 257 11.16 5.89 2.96
N ILE A 258 10.83 5.28 1.81
CA ILE A 258 10.60 6.01 0.55
C ILE A 258 9.36 6.91 0.67
N ASN A 259 8.28 6.42 1.26
CA ASN A 259 7.03 7.16 1.37
C ASN A 259 6.98 8.16 2.53
N GLY A 260 7.99 8.20 3.41
CA GLY A 260 8.01 9.10 4.57
C GLY A 260 7.13 8.65 5.75
N CYS A 261 6.69 7.39 5.79
CA CYS A 261 5.75 6.89 6.77
C CYS A 261 6.46 6.37 8.04
N ILE A 262 6.66 7.24 9.04
CA ILE A 262 7.34 6.89 10.30
C ILE A 262 6.63 5.75 11.03
N TYR A 263 5.29 5.77 11.11
CA TYR A 263 4.54 4.72 11.81
C TYR A 263 4.78 3.33 11.21
N CYS A 264 4.61 3.19 9.89
CA CYS A 264 4.82 1.90 9.25
C CYS A 264 6.28 1.48 9.35
N ALA A 265 7.22 2.40 9.13
CA ALA A 265 8.63 2.09 9.29
C ALA A 265 8.96 1.58 10.70
N SER A 266 8.38 2.15 11.76
CA SER A 266 8.67 1.68 13.13
C SER A 266 8.19 0.25 13.38
N VAL A 267 6.95 -0.06 12.97
CA VAL A 267 6.37 -1.40 13.14
C VAL A 267 7.17 -2.46 12.39
N HIS A 268 7.53 -2.17 11.14
CA HIS A 268 8.18 -3.14 10.26
C HIS A 268 9.67 -3.25 10.52
N ALA A 269 10.34 -2.16 10.90
CA ALA A 269 11.75 -2.18 11.29
C ALA A 269 11.94 -3.03 12.55
N ARG A 270 11.11 -2.87 13.59
CA ARG A 270 11.16 -3.72 14.79
C ARG A 270 11.11 -5.20 14.43
N LYS A 271 10.18 -5.58 13.56
CA LYS A 271 10.01 -6.98 13.15
C LYS A 271 11.19 -7.46 12.30
N ALA A 272 11.68 -6.64 11.38
CA ALA A 272 12.87 -6.94 10.59
C ALA A 272 14.06 -7.21 11.51
N SER A 273 14.38 -6.30 12.45
CA SER A 273 15.47 -6.43 13.43
C SER A 273 15.33 -7.69 14.29
N GLN A 274 14.13 -7.92 14.85
CA GLN A 274 13.88 -9.06 15.73
C GLN A 274 14.05 -10.40 15.00
N LEU A 275 13.58 -10.49 13.75
CA LEU A 275 13.59 -11.74 12.97
C LEU A 275 14.94 -12.00 12.31
N SER A 276 15.64 -10.95 11.83
CA SER A 276 16.98 -11.06 11.25
C SER A 276 18.06 -11.24 12.33
N LYS A 277 17.79 -10.75 13.55
CA LYS A 277 18.76 -10.56 14.63
C LYS A 277 19.89 -9.59 14.24
N ASP A 278 19.59 -8.65 13.35
CA ASP A 278 20.53 -7.63 12.88
C ASP A 278 19.92 -6.23 13.06
N ASP A 279 19.87 -5.80 14.31
CA ASP A 279 19.36 -4.48 14.71
C ASP A 279 20.23 -3.34 14.15
N THR A 280 21.55 -3.53 14.10
CA THR A 280 22.51 -2.55 13.59
C THR A 280 22.24 -2.19 12.13
N ALA A 281 22.01 -3.20 11.28
CA ALA A 281 21.73 -2.97 9.86
C ALA A 281 20.40 -2.23 9.64
N VAL A 282 19.38 -2.54 10.44
CA VAL A 282 18.06 -1.89 10.35
C VAL A 282 18.11 -0.45 10.89
N GLU A 283 18.81 -0.19 12.00
CA GLU A 283 19.04 1.18 12.48
C GLU A 283 19.81 2.02 11.47
N ALA A 284 20.82 1.45 10.82
CA ALA A 284 21.55 2.14 9.74
C ALA A 284 20.61 2.53 8.58
N LEU A 285 19.70 1.63 8.17
CA LEU A 285 18.66 1.92 7.17
C LEU A 285 17.71 3.04 7.62
N LEU A 286 17.26 3.03 8.87
CA LEU A 286 16.37 4.06 9.40
C LEU A 286 17.05 5.43 9.50
N ALA A 287 18.35 5.45 9.82
CA ALA A 287 19.16 6.66 9.95
C ALA A 287 19.48 7.37 8.62
N VAL A 288 19.23 6.72 7.46
CA VAL A 288 19.43 7.33 6.14
C VAL A 288 18.62 8.61 5.99
N ARG A 289 19.30 9.71 5.69
CA ARG A 289 18.72 11.06 5.54
C ARG A 289 17.92 11.18 4.23
N PRO A 290 16.95 12.11 4.13
CA PRO A 290 16.21 12.33 2.88
C PRO A 290 17.16 12.60 1.71
N GLY A 291 16.84 12.06 0.54
CA GLY A 291 17.63 12.25 -0.67
C GLY A 291 18.86 11.34 -0.80
N GLN A 292 19.13 10.45 0.15
CA GLN A 292 20.24 9.48 0.10
C GLN A 292 19.76 8.07 -0.27
N SER A 293 20.70 7.23 -0.73
CA SER A 293 20.41 5.81 -1.01
C SER A 293 20.17 5.02 0.28
N LEU A 294 19.19 4.11 0.27
CA LEU A 294 18.82 3.27 1.41
C LEU A 294 19.72 2.04 1.60
N SER A 295 20.53 1.67 0.61
CA SER A 295 21.27 0.40 0.56
C SER A 295 22.70 0.48 1.09
N GLU A 296 23.16 1.68 1.48
CA GLU A 296 24.52 1.89 1.94
C GLU A 296 24.83 1.09 3.21
N GLY A 297 25.99 0.42 3.22
CA GLY A 297 26.42 -0.40 4.36
C GLY A 297 25.71 -1.74 4.54
N GLN A 298 24.78 -2.10 3.66
CA GLN A 298 24.00 -3.34 3.74
C GLN A 298 24.70 -4.53 3.06
N SER A 299 24.32 -5.76 3.44
CA SER A 299 24.81 -6.98 2.78
C SER A 299 24.42 -7.02 1.30
N PRO A 300 25.15 -7.71 0.41
CA PRO A 300 24.82 -7.79 -1.02
C PRO A 300 23.38 -8.26 -1.30
N ARG A 301 22.87 -9.18 -0.49
CA ARG A 301 21.49 -9.68 -0.57
C ARG A 301 20.49 -8.58 -0.24
N TRP A 302 20.66 -7.92 0.91
CA TRP A 302 19.78 -6.82 1.31
C TRP A 302 19.90 -5.61 0.39
N GLN A 303 21.08 -5.33 -0.17
CA GLN A 303 21.22 -4.28 -1.18
C GLN A 303 20.34 -4.55 -2.41
N ALA A 304 20.31 -5.79 -2.91
CA ALA A 304 19.45 -6.17 -4.04
C ALA A 304 17.96 -6.02 -3.68
N GLU A 305 17.54 -6.50 -2.51
CA GLU A 305 16.16 -6.39 -2.02
C GLU A 305 15.73 -4.93 -1.78
N ILE A 306 16.58 -4.13 -1.15
CA ILE A 306 16.35 -2.71 -0.88
C ILE A 306 16.25 -1.92 -2.18
N HIS A 307 17.16 -2.13 -3.14
CA HIS A 307 17.09 -1.47 -4.44
C HIS A 307 15.79 -1.83 -5.18
N PHE A 308 15.41 -3.11 -5.20
CA PHE A 308 14.17 -3.55 -5.83
C PHE A 308 12.94 -2.92 -5.17
N ALA A 309 12.81 -3.03 -3.84
CA ALA A 309 11.68 -2.50 -3.10
C ALA A 309 11.58 -0.97 -3.22
N ALA A 310 12.72 -0.25 -3.17
CA ALA A 310 12.77 1.19 -3.33
C ALA A 310 12.34 1.63 -4.74
N ALA A 311 12.86 0.96 -5.79
CA ALA A 311 12.49 1.25 -7.18
C ALA A 311 11.01 0.95 -7.45
N LEU A 312 10.43 -0.06 -6.81
CA LEU A 312 8.98 -0.33 -6.90
C LEU A 312 8.14 0.72 -6.17
N SER A 313 8.70 1.37 -5.15
CA SER A 313 7.98 2.27 -4.25
C SER A 313 7.74 3.66 -4.79
N VAL A 314 8.64 4.20 -5.62
CA VAL A 314 8.48 5.54 -6.22
C VAL A 314 7.26 5.62 -7.15
N THR A 315 6.78 6.84 -7.44
CA THR A 315 5.60 7.05 -8.29
C THR A 315 5.93 7.93 -9.50
N PRO A 316 5.81 7.42 -10.74
CA PRO A 316 5.58 6.01 -11.11
C PRO A 316 6.73 5.09 -10.67
N PRO A 317 6.56 3.75 -10.65
CA PRO A 317 7.64 2.82 -10.34
C PRO A 317 8.85 2.98 -11.28
N ALA A 318 10.06 2.76 -10.77
CA ALA A 318 11.34 2.83 -11.48
C ALA A 318 12.01 1.45 -11.63
N ILE A 319 11.25 0.37 -11.48
CA ILE A 319 11.76 -1.01 -11.62
C ILE A 319 12.22 -1.30 -13.05
N THR A 320 13.25 -2.13 -13.19
CA THR A 320 13.86 -2.52 -14.47
C THR A 320 14.36 -3.96 -14.39
N PRO A 321 14.65 -4.62 -15.54
CA PRO A 321 15.26 -5.95 -15.55
C PRO A 321 16.58 -6.06 -14.76
N ALA A 322 17.34 -4.98 -14.63
CA ALA A 322 18.57 -4.97 -13.84
C ALA A 322 18.32 -5.24 -12.34
N HIS A 323 17.17 -4.78 -11.81
CA HIS A 323 16.80 -5.07 -10.43
C HIS A 323 16.49 -6.55 -10.24
N LEU A 324 15.82 -7.19 -11.21
CA LEU A 324 15.53 -8.63 -11.17
C LEU A 324 16.82 -9.46 -11.26
N ALA A 325 17.70 -9.14 -12.21
CA ALA A 325 19.00 -9.79 -12.36
C ALA A 325 19.87 -9.69 -11.09
N ALA A 326 19.76 -8.58 -10.34
CA ALA A 326 20.44 -8.44 -9.05
C ALA A 326 19.90 -9.40 -7.99
N LEU A 327 18.58 -9.66 -7.94
CA LEU A 327 17.98 -10.64 -7.04
C LEU A 327 18.37 -12.08 -7.43
N GLU A 328 18.40 -12.40 -8.71
CA GLU A 328 18.84 -13.70 -9.22
C GLU A 328 20.31 -13.99 -8.88
N LYS A 329 21.18 -12.97 -8.94
CA LYS A 329 22.57 -13.08 -8.48
C LYS A 329 22.68 -13.41 -6.99
N GLN A 330 21.65 -13.11 -6.19
CA GLN A 330 21.54 -13.46 -4.78
C GLN A 330 20.72 -14.75 -4.57
N GLU A 331 20.50 -15.51 -5.65
CA GLU A 331 19.83 -16.81 -5.68
C GLU A 331 18.38 -16.76 -5.17
N LEU A 332 17.69 -15.63 -5.31
CA LEU A 332 16.25 -15.57 -5.04
C LEU A 332 15.49 -16.28 -6.16
N ASP A 333 14.74 -17.33 -5.80
CA ASP A 333 13.84 -18.03 -6.72
C ASP A 333 12.56 -17.21 -7.04
N THR A 334 11.75 -17.68 -7.98
CA THR A 334 10.52 -16.97 -8.41
C THR A 334 9.52 -16.76 -7.27
N LEU A 335 9.44 -17.67 -6.29
CA LEU A 335 8.54 -17.53 -5.14
C LEU A 335 9.05 -16.44 -4.20
N GLN A 336 10.35 -16.40 -3.93
CA GLN A 336 11.00 -15.37 -3.14
C GLN A 336 10.89 -13.99 -3.78
N GLN A 337 11.08 -13.91 -5.10
CA GLN A 337 10.90 -12.69 -5.88
C GLN A 337 9.44 -12.21 -5.84
N LEU A 338 8.47 -13.12 -5.97
CA LEU A 338 7.05 -12.80 -5.82
C LEU A 338 6.73 -12.27 -4.42
N ASP A 339 7.23 -12.91 -3.37
CA ASP A 339 7.04 -12.47 -1.99
C ASP A 339 7.59 -11.05 -1.76
N LEU A 340 8.76 -10.73 -2.33
CA LEU A 340 9.34 -9.38 -2.28
C LEU A 340 8.45 -8.36 -3.00
N VAL A 341 8.00 -8.67 -4.22
CA VAL A 341 7.06 -7.83 -4.99
C VAL A 341 5.79 -7.56 -4.20
N GLN A 342 5.16 -8.61 -3.65
CA GLN A 342 3.91 -8.50 -2.91
C GLN A 342 4.08 -7.66 -1.64
N SER A 343 5.17 -7.90 -0.90
CA SER A 343 5.50 -7.13 0.32
C SER A 343 5.67 -5.65 -0.01
N ALA A 344 6.49 -5.31 -1.01
CA ALA A 344 6.72 -3.92 -1.38
C ALA A 344 5.47 -3.24 -1.96
N ALA A 345 4.72 -3.92 -2.82
CA ALA A 345 3.49 -3.38 -3.38
C ALA A 345 2.42 -3.13 -2.31
N PHE A 346 2.24 -4.03 -1.34
CA PHE A 346 1.22 -3.89 -0.30
C PHE A 346 1.44 -2.65 0.57
N PHE A 347 2.69 -2.30 0.87
CA PHE A 347 2.99 -1.11 1.67
C PHE A 347 2.70 0.20 0.96
N ALA A 348 2.59 0.19 -0.37
CA ALA A 348 2.04 1.33 -1.10
C ALA A 348 0.57 1.61 -0.74
N TRP A 349 -0.21 0.58 -0.38
CA TRP A 349 -1.57 0.74 0.15
C TRP A 349 -1.52 1.22 1.61
N ALA A 350 -0.78 0.52 2.46
CA ALA A 350 -0.72 0.81 3.89
C ALA A 350 -0.23 2.23 4.19
N ASN A 351 0.90 2.65 3.61
CA ASN A 351 1.49 3.96 3.88
C ASN A 351 0.54 5.09 3.48
N ARG A 352 -0.14 4.98 2.33
CA ARG A 352 -1.08 6.01 1.85
C ARG A 352 -2.24 6.20 2.81
N LEU A 353 -2.81 5.13 3.35
CA LEU A 353 -3.87 5.25 4.36
C LEU A 353 -3.33 5.84 5.66
N MET A 354 -2.17 5.39 6.13
CA MET A 354 -1.59 5.84 7.40
C MET A 354 -1.18 7.30 7.40
N LEU A 355 -0.68 7.80 6.27
CA LEU A 355 -0.21 9.19 6.11
C LEU A 355 -1.34 10.19 5.88
N THR A 356 -2.49 9.75 5.36
CA THR A 356 -3.52 10.69 4.86
C THR A 356 -4.81 10.69 5.64
N LEU A 357 -4.98 9.72 6.55
CA LEU A 357 -6.17 9.62 7.42
C LEU A 357 -5.87 9.95 8.89
N GLY A 358 -4.61 10.26 9.23
CA GLY A 358 -4.18 10.49 10.60
C GLY A 358 -2.67 10.61 10.71
N GLU A 359 -2.17 10.56 11.94
CA GLU A 359 -0.77 10.82 12.26
C GLU A 359 -0.27 10.00 13.46
N PRO A 360 1.04 9.70 13.54
CA PRO A 360 1.63 9.00 14.67
C PRO A 360 1.86 9.91 15.88
N TRP A 361 1.84 9.30 17.07
CA TRP A 361 2.27 9.93 18.32
C TRP A 361 3.17 8.97 19.12
N LEU A 362 4.02 9.52 19.99
CA LEU A 362 4.90 8.76 20.89
C LEU A 362 4.07 8.19 22.04
N SER A 363 3.97 6.85 22.11
CA SER A 363 3.08 6.14 23.04
C SER A 363 3.54 6.09 24.48
#